data_AF-A0A940RBL6-F1
#
_entry.id   AF-A0A940RBL6-F1
#
_cell.length_a   1.000
_cell.length_b   1.000
_cell.length_c   1.000
_cell.angle_alpha   90.00
_cell.angle_beta   90.00
_cell.angle_gamma   90.00
#
_symmetry.space_group_name_H-M   'P 1'
#
loop_
_entity.id
_entity.type
_entity.pdbx_description
1 polymer ?
#
loop_
_entity_poly.entity_id
_entity_poly.type
_entity_poly.pdbx_seq_one_letter_code
_entity_poly.pdbx_strand_id
1 'polypeptide(L)' 'MNVPKLEWQDEHFAVSVSESAIDTVRAYIDNQFNHHQKKTFTEEYEEFMKKYNFMKPG' A
#
# COMPACT_ATOMS: atom_id res chain seq x y z
N MET A 1 4.84 -40.73 -22.22
CA MET A 1 5.25 -39.95 -21.03
C MET A 1 3.99 -39.37 -20.42
N ASN A 2 3.68 -39.68 -19.15
CA ASN A 2 2.50 -39.16 -18.48
C ASN A 2 2.94 -37.99 -17.61
N VAL A 3 2.58 -36.76 -17.99
CA VAL A 3 2.92 -35.56 -17.23
C VAL A 3 1.93 -35.45 -16.07
N PRO A 4 2.36 -35.31 -14.80
CA PRO A 4 1.45 -35.18 -13.68
C PRO A 4 0.53 -33.97 -13.86
N LYS A 5 -0.76 -34.12 -13.55
CA LYS A 5 -1.68 -32.99 -13.49
C LYS A 5 -1.30 -32.11 -12.30
N LEU A 6 -1.20 -30.80 -12.54
CA LEU A 6 -1.05 -29.82 -11.47
C LEU A 6 -2.40 -29.68 -10.74
N GLU A 7 -2.35 -29.64 -9.42
CA GLU A 7 -3.49 -29.38 -8.54
C GLU A 7 -3.15 -28.30 -7.51
N TRP A 8 -4.19 -27.71 -6.91
CA TRP A 8 -4.02 -26.70 -5.86
C TRP A 8 -3.59 -27.35 -4.55
N GLN A 9 -2.74 -26.67 -3.78
CA GLN A 9 -2.30 -27.14 -2.47
C GLN A 9 -3.39 -26.93 -1.40
N ASP A 10 -3.44 -27.83 -0.42
CA ASP A 10 -4.40 -27.79 0.69
C ASP A 10 -4.14 -26.63 1.67
N GLU A 11 -2.93 -26.08 1.69
CA GLU A 11 -2.51 -25.01 2.61
C GLU A 11 -2.05 -23.76 1.87
N HIS A 12 -1.98 -22.63 2.60
CA HIS A 12 -1.54 -21.35 2.06
C HIS A 12 -0.57 -20.66 3.01
N PHE A 13 0.33 -19.86 2.44
CA PHE A 13 1.26 -19.01 3.16
C PHE A 13 0.99 -17.55 2.82
N ALA A 14 0.89 -16.70 3.84
CA ALA A 14 0.71 -15.27 3.68
C ALA A 14 1.81 -14.51 4.44
N VAL A 15 2.40 -13.53 3.78
CA VAL A 15 3.42 -12.63 4.34
C VAL A 15 3.12 -11.19 4.01
N SER A 16 3.49 -10.29 4.92
CA SER A 16 3.48 -8.86 4.71
C SER A 16 4.92 -8.33 4.67
N VAL A 17 5.20 -7.39 3.79
CA VAL A 17 6.52 -6.76 3.63
C VAL A 17 6.69 -5.47 4.44
N SER A 18 5.64 -5.04 5.16
CA SER A 18 5.55 -3.71 5.77
C SER A 18 5.20 -3.76 7.26
N GLU A 19 5.64 -4.80 7.98
CA GLU A 19 5.38 -4.92 9.43
C GLU A 19 5.83 -3.66 10.21
N SER A 20 7.00 -3.11 9.87
CA SER A 20 7.53 -1.89 10.50
C SER A 20 6.71 -0.63 10.23
N ALA A 21 5.79 -0.65 9.26
CA ALA A 21 4.94 0.49 8.94
C ALA A 21 3.64 0.53 9.76
N ILE A 22 3.32 -0.53 10.50
CA ILE A 22 2.02 -0.68 11.19
C ILE A 22 1.75 0.52 12.11
N ASP A 23 2.68 0.87 12.99
CA ASP A 23 2.46 1.93 13.97
C ASP A 23 2.38 3.32 13.31
N THR A 24 3.15 3.53 12.25
CA THR A 24 3.08 4.76 11.43
C THR A 24 1.70 4.92 10.78
N VAL A 25 1.15 3.85 10.21
CA VAL A 25 -0.17 3.87 9.57
C VAL A 25 -1.27 4.09 10.61
N ARG A 26 -1.21 3.43 11.77
CA ARG A 26 -2.15 3.66 12.88
C ARG A 26 -2.15 5.13 13.32
N ALA A 27 -0.96 5.67 13.61
CA ALA A 27 -0.84 7.07 14.02
C ALA A 27 -1.34 8.05 12.95
N TYR A 28 -1.12 7.76 11.67
CA TYR A 28 -1.66 8.56 10.56
C TYR A 28 -3.19 8.57 10.56
N ILE A 29 -3.84 7.39 10.69
CA ILE A 29 -5.29 7.27 10.74
C ILE A 29 -5.87 8.01 11.96
N ASP A 30 -5.29 7.82 13.14
CA ASP A 30 -5.78 8.43 14.38
C ASP A 30 -5.72 9.98 14.32
N ASN A 31 -4.74 10.54 13.60
CA ASN A 31 -4.53 11.99 13.49
C ASN A 31 -5.10 12.61 12.21
N GLN A 32 -5.80 11.83 11.38
CA GLN A 32 -6.23 12.25 10.04
C GLN A 32 -7.09 13.52 10.05
N PHE A 33 -8.03 13.61 11.00
CA PHE A 33 -8.93 14.77 11.11
C PHE A 33 -8.16 16.08 11.29
N ASN A 34 -7.20 16.11 12.23
CA ASN A 34 -6.38 17.29 12.52
C ASN A 34 -5.42 17.62 11.38
N HIS A 35 -4.85 16.60 10.75
CA HIS A 35 -3.96 16.75 9.60
C HIS A 35 -4.70 17.36 8.41
N HIS A 36 -5.91 16.88 8.11
CA HIS A 36 -6.72 17.36 7.01
C HIS A 36 -7.40 18.72 7.25
N GLN A 37 -7.30 19.30 8.45
CA GLN A 37 -7.59 20.73 8.64
C GLN A 37 -6.54 21.64 7.97
N LYS A 38 -5.33 21.11 7.70
CA LYS A 38 -4.20 21.89 7.19
C LYS A 38 -3.77 21.49 5.79
N LYS A 39 -4.08 20.26 5.38
CA LYS A 39 -3.67 19.70 4.10
C LYS A 39 -4.79 18.86 3.50
N THR A 40 -5.15 19.13 2.26
CA THR A 40 -6.19 18.39 1.56
C THR A 40 -5.66 17.06 1.05
N PHE A 41 -6.57 16.11 0.86
CA PHE A 41 -6.26 14.84 0.20
C PHE A 41 -5.65 15.03 -1.19
N THR A 42 -6.13 16.00 -1.97
CA THR A 42 -5.61 16.29 -3.31
C THR A 42 -4.13 16.67 -3.27
N GLU A 43 -3.73 17.52 -2.32
CA GLU A 43 -2.32 17.90 -2.14
C GLU A 43 -1.45 16.70 -1.78
N GLU A 44 -1.92 15.82 -0.88
CA GLU A 44 -1.20 14.57 -0.55
C GLU A 44 -1.07 13.64 -1.75
N TYR A 45 -2.12 13.51 -2.56
CA TYR A 45 -2.12 12.70 -3.77
C TYR A 45 -1.11 13.23 -4.79
N GLU A 46 -1.11 14.54 -5.07
CA GLU A 46 -0.18 15.15 -6.01
C GLU A 46 1.28 15.00 -5.54
N GLU A 47 1.55 15.21 -4.26
CA GLU A 47 2.86 14.98 -3.67
C GLU A 47 3.30 13.51 -3.76
N PHE A 48 2.38 12.57 -3.51
CA PHE A 48 2.66 11.14 -3.65
C PHE A 48 3.05 10.79 -5.09
N MET A 49 2.27 11.25 -6.06
CA MET A 49 2.55 11.02 -7.49
C MET A 49 3.90 11.60 -7.91
N LYS A 50 4.25 12.78 -7.40
CA LYS A 50 5.56 13.41 -7.64
C LYS A 50 6.70 12.63 -6.98
N LYS A 51 6.55 12.27 -5.69
CA LYS A 51 7.59 11.61 -4.89
C LYS A 51 8.02 10.27 -5.46
N TYR A 52 7.07 9.50 -5.98
CA TYR A 52 7.32 8.17 -6.55
C TYR A 52 7.39 8.17 -8.07
N ASN A 53 7.44 9.36 -8.69
CA ASN A 53 7.62 9.55 -10.12
C ASN A 53 6.54 8.82 -10.96
N PHE A 54 5.31 8.74 -10.44
CA PHE A 54 4.15 8.15 -11.11
C PHE A 54 3.43 9.15 -12.03
N MET A 55 3.88 10.40 -12.13
CA MET A 55 3.39 11.31 -13.15
C MET A 55 3.64 10.71 -14.53
N LYS A 56 2.58 10.61 -15.34
CA LYS A 56 2.71 10.18 -16.73
C LYS A 56 3.59 11.20 -17.48
N PRO A 57 4.57 10.76 -18.30
CA PRO A 57 5.13 11.64 -19.30
C PRO A 57 4.01 12.07 -20.24
N GLY A 58 3.93 13.38 -20.49
CA GLY A 58 2.96 13.99 -21.40
C GLY A 58 3.25 13.69 -22.87
#